data_AF-A0AA41WLI0-F1
#
_entry.id   AF-A0AA41WLI0-F1
#
_cell.length_a   1.000
_cell.length_b   1.000
_cell.length_c   1.000
_cell.angle_alpha   90.00
_cell.angle_beta   90.00
_cell.angle_gamma   90.00
#
_symmetry.space_group_name_H-M   'P 1'
#
loop_
_entity.id
_entity.type
_entity.pdbx_description
1 polymer ?
#
loop_
_entity_poly.entity_id
_entity_poly.type
_entity_poly.pdbx_seq_one_letter_code
_entity_poly.pdbx_strand_id
1 'polypeptide(L)'
;MPSAPSRFLLLGYAPLAACLLLGAGLLWWQPAREISAALVTLAYMALCLMFWRRHRQARTAPNLMADALLIAYASQGGQARELAERSAEQLREAGLSCNVLPLNSLDSLQRVRRALFIVSTYGEGEAPDNAARFERRLSTQDMDLSHLEFAMLALGDRQYTHFCGFGHRLEARLRELRALPLFDLLRADRSDAGVLRHWQHQLGHISGRSDFSDWQPAPYRSWRLDARTCLNPGSSGAPVFQLGLGGPERALWRAGDIAEIGPQHPLCEIEALLRRLGHDPSQPVEGEQTLAHALAKRRIGEQESSLAGQGISALLALPLLPHREYSIASVPADGTLQLLVRQAHHPDGRLGLGSGWLCQHAALGSDVALRIRTNPAFHGPAHSTPMILIGNGTGLAGLRAHLRERASQPGSRNWLLFGERQRSIDYFFQQEIEHWLTSGHLQRLDLAFSRDQPEKRYVQHLLRDAGDELRHWIDAGAALYVCGSLEGMGRDVQQILVGLLGEARLDELSEQGRYRRDLY
;
A
#
# COMPACT_ATOMS: atom_id res chain seq x y z
N MET A 1 5.93 10.68 -40.23
CA MET A 1 6.54 12.00 -39.87
C MET A 1 7.16 11.84 -38.49
N PRO A 2 8.47 12.08 -38.30
CA PRO A 2 9.09 11.97 -36.99
C PRO A 2 8.68 13.15 -36.11
N SER A 3 8.13 12.85 -34.93
CA SER A 3 7.82 13.83 -33.89
C SER A 3 9.12 14.31 -33.22
N ALA A 4 9.35 15.62 -33.27
CA ALA A 4 10.47 16.26 -32.61
C ALA A 4 10.39 16.06 -31.08
N PRO A 5 11.43 15.51 -30.41
CA PRO A 5 11.55 15.63 -28.97
C PRO A 5 12.15 16.99 -28.59
N SER A 6 12.06 17.31 -27.29
CA SER A 6 13.00 18.18 -26.56
C SER A 6 12.93 19.72 -26.67
N ARG A 7 11.75 20.34 -26.72
CA ARG A 7 11.67 21.78 -26.32
C ARG A 7 11.64 22.00 -24.79
N PHE A 8 11.12 21.07 -24.00
CA PHE A 8 10.95 21.27 -22.55
C PHE A 8 12.19 20.97 -21.68
N LEU A 9 13.05 20.03 -22.08
CA LEU A 9 14.26 19.66 -21.32
C LEU A 9 15.38 20.72 -21.39
N LEU A 10 15.48 21.46 -22.49
CA LEU A 10 16.48 22.53 -22.66
C LEU A 10 16.17 23.78 -21.80
N LEU A 11 14.91 24.00 -21.45
CA LEU A 11 14.48 25.18 -20.66
C LEU A 11 14.78 25.08 -19.16
N GLY A 12 15.05 23.87 -18.64
CA GLY A 12 15.43 23.65 -17.24
C GLY A 12 16.87 24.09 -16.94
N TYR A 13 17.79 23.83 -17.87
CA TYR A 13 19.22 24.13 -17.72
C TYR A 13 19.65 25.50 -18.26
N ALA A 14 18.74 26.23 -18.92
CA ALA A 14 18.98 27.57 -19.44
C ALA A 14 19.62 28.58 -18.45
N PRO A 15 19.27 28.61 -17.15
CA PRO A 15 19.87 29.56 -16.21
C PRO A 15 21.34 29.23 -15.90
N LEU A 16 21.63 27.94 -15.75
CA LEU A 16 22.97 27.43 -15.49
C LEU A 16 23.90 27.64 -16.70
N ALA A 17 23.37 27.41 -17.91
CA ALA A 17 24.06 27.71 -19.16
C ALA A 17 24.34 29.21 -19.33
N ALA A 18 23.38 30.09 -18.97
CA ALA A 18 23.56 31.53 -19.02
C ALA A 18 24.65 32.02 -18.04
N CYS A 19 24.71 31.46 -16.83
CA CYS A 19 25.76 31.76 -15.85
C CYS A 19 27.15 31.34 -16.35
N LEU A 20 27.27 30.15 -16.96
CA LEU A 20 28.53 29.66 -17.52
C LEU A 20 29.00 30.51 -18.71
N LEU A 21 28.08 30.92 -19.59
CA LEU A 21 28.37 31.81 -20.71
C LEU A 21 28.80 33.21 -20.26
N LEU A 22 28.16 33.75 -19.20
CA LEU A 22 28.55 35.03 -18.61
C LEU A 22 29.96 34.95 -18.00
N GLY A 23 30.26 33.86 -17.28
CA GLY A 23 31.60 33.62 -16.73
C GLY A 23 32.68 33.50 -17.80
N ALA A 24 32.42 32.72 -18.86
CA ALA A 24 33.33 32.57 -20.00
C ALA A 24 33.54 33.90 -20.75
N GLY A 25 32.48 34.70 -20.94
CA GLY A 25 32.57 36.01 -21.58
C GLY A 25 33.39 37.01 -20.77
N LEU A 26 33.24 37.03 -19.44
CA LEU A 26 34.04 37.87 -18.54
C LEU A 26 35.52 37.46 -18.54
N LEU A 27 35.82 36.16 -18.61
CA LEU A 27 37.18 35.63 -18.70
C LEU A 27 37.88 36.02 -20.02
N TRP A 28 37.14 36.05 -21.13
CA TRP A 28 37.67 36.48 -22.43
C TRP A 28 37.86 38.00 -22.47
N TRP A 29 36.85 38.77 -22.08
CA TRP A 29 36.83 40.23 -22.26
C TRP A 29 37.69 40.99 -21.24
N GLN A 30 37.97 40.40 -20.07
CA GLN A 30 38.74 41.00 -18.98
C GLN A 30 38.39 42.47 -18.65
N PRO A 31 37.09 42.82 -18.47
CA PRO A 31 36.73 44.18 -18.12
C PRO A 31 37.18 44.54 -16.69
N ALA A 32 37.22 45.83 -16.38
CA ALA A 32 37.57 46.31 -15.05
C ALA A 32 36.73 45.61 -13.95
N ARG A 33 37.35 45.37 -12.79
CA ARG A 33 36.77 44.55 -11.70
C ARG A 33 35.39 45.03 -11.25
N GLU A 34 35.15 46.35 -11.28
CA GLU A 34 33.88 46.97 -10.91
C GLU A 34 32.74 46.60 -11.88
N ILE A 35 33.05 46.51 -13.18
CA ILE A 35 32.10 46.15 -14.25
C ILE A 35 31.76 44.66 -14.15
N SER A 36 32.77 43.81 -13.92
CA SER A 36 32.59 42.37 -13.69
C SER A 36 31.70 42.10 -12.47
N ALA A 37 31.94 42.81 -11.36
CA ALA A 37 31.13 42.68 -10.15
C ALA A 37 29.68 43.09 -10.40
N ALA A 38 29.44 44.23 -11.06
CA ALA A 38 28.09 44.70 -11.38
C ALA A 38 27.31 43.69 -12.25
N LEU A 39 27.96 43.09 -13.26
CA LEU A 39 27.33 42.10 -14.15
C LEU A 39 26.97 40.80 -13.42
N VAL A 40 27.84 40.31 -12.54
CA VAL A 40 27.56 39.10 -11.74
C VAL A 40 26.44 39.34 -10.74
N THR A 41 26.43 40.50 -10.06
CA THR A 41 25.37 40.85 -9.12
C THR A 41 24.01 40.99 -9.82
N LEU A 42 23.96 41.62 -10.99
CA LEU A 42 22.74 41.72 -11.80
C LEU A 42 22.23 40.34 -12.26
N ALA A 43 23.13 39.46 -12.71
CA ALA A 43 22.77 38.10 -13.12
C ALA A 43 22.25 37.28 -11.93
N TYR A 44 22.89 37.39 -10.76
CA TYR A 44 22.44 36.74 -9.54
C TYR A 44 21.06 37.25 -9.08
N MET A 45 20.84 38.57 -9.07
CA MET A 45 19.53 39.15 -8.75
C MET A 45 18.44 38.68 -9.72
N ALA A 46 18.73 38.61 -11.02
CA ALA A 46 17.78 38.11 -12.01
C ALA A 46 17.45 36.62 -11.80
N LEU A 47 18.45 35.81 -11.45
CA LEU A 47 18.28 34.40 -11.11
C LEU A 47 17.39 34.23 -9.87
N CYS A 48 17.69 34.97 -8.79
CA CYS A 48 16.89 34.99 -7.57
C CYS A 48 15.44 35.43 -7.85
N LEU A 49 15.24 36.47 -8.66
CA LEU A 49 13.90 36.96 -9.02
C LEU A 49 13.12 35.91 -9.85
N MET A 50 13.80 35.20 -10.74
CA MET A 50 13.21 34.13 -11.55
C MET A 50 12.83 32.92 -10.69
N PHE A 51 13.69 32.47 -9.78
CA PHE A 51 13.36 31.39 -8.84
C PHE A 51 12.25 31.80 -7.88
N TRP A 52 12.27 33.04 -7.39
CA TRP A 52 11.18 33.59 -6.57
C TRP A 52 9.86 33.64 -7.34
N ARG A 53 9.86 34.08 -8.61
CA ARG A 53 8.67 34.07 -9.48
C ARG A 53 8.19 32.64 -9.77
N ARG A 54 9.08 31.69 -10.05
CA ARG A 54 8.73 30.27 -10.25
C ARG A 54 8.18 29.62 -8.99
N HIS A 55 8.79 29.87 -7.84
CA HIS A 55 8.30 29.39 -6.55
C HIS A 55 6.95 30.04 -6.18
N ARG A 56 6.73 31.30 -6.57
CA ARG A 56 5.44 31.98 -6.39
C ARG A 56 4.38 31.49 -7.40
N GLN A 57 4.77 31.10 -8.61
CA GLN A 57 3.91 30.48 -9.63
C GLN A 57 3.56 29.02 -9.28
N ALA A 58 4.46 28.24 -8.67
CA ALA A 58 4.13 26.93 -8.11
C ALA A 58 3.17 27.01 -6.90
N ARG A 59 2.99 28.21 -6.35
CA ARG A 59 2.00 28.56 -5.31
C ARG A 59 0.77 29.26 -5.86
N THR A 60 0.47 29.17 -7.17
CA THR A 60 -0.90 29.47 -7.59
C THR A 60 -1.84 28.49 -6.91
N ALA A 61 -2.77 29.02 -6.12
CA ALA A 61 -3.84 28.22 -5.54
C ALA A 61 -4.45 27.32 -6.63
N PRO A 62 -4.71 26.03 -6.32
CA PRO A 62 -5.33 25.13 -7.28
C PRO A 62 -6.57 25.81 -7.86
N ASN A 63 -6.74 25.72 -9.18
CA ASN A 63 -7.88 26.32 -9.87
C ASN A 63 -9.13 25.51 -9.50
N LEU A 64 -9.73 25.85 -8.36
CA LEU A 64 -10.92 25.19 -7.83
C LEU A 64 -12.05 25.37 -8.84
N MET A 65 -12.65 24.27 -9.30
CA MET A 65 -13.91 24.37 -10.05
C MET A 65 -14.95 25.02 -9.13
N ALA A 66 -15.58 26.10 -9.60
CA ALA A 66 -16.29 27.07 -8.76
C ALA A 66 -17.49 26.52 -7.97
N ASP A 67 -17.94 25.30 -8.26
CA ASP A 67 -19.05 24.61 -7.57
C ASP A 67 -18.73 23.15 -7.16
N ALA A 68 -17.47 22.74 -7.24
CA ALA A 68 -17.09 21.37 -6.89
C ALA A 68 -17.02 21.15 -5.37
N LEU A 69 -17.43 19.96 -4.94
CA LEU A 69 -17.29 19.48 -3.56
C LEU A 69 -15.81 19.43 -3.18
N LEU A 70 -15.45 20.05 -2.05
CA LEU A 70 -14.09 19.96 -1.53
C LEU A 70 -13.92 18.66 -0.72
N ILE A 71 -12.85 17.91 -0.98
CA ILE A 71 -12.41 16.80 -0.16
C ILE A 71 -11.01 17.14 0.34
N ALA A 72 -10.90 17.45 1.63
CA ALA A 72 -9.66 17.88 2.24
C ALA A 72 -9.10 16.80 3.16
N TYR A 73 -7.78 16.58 3.12
CA TYR A 73 -7.14 15.56 3.94
C TYR A 73 -5.98 16.07 4.79
N ALA A 74 -5.75 15.41 5.92
CA ALA A 74 -4.58 15.55 6.78
C ALA A 74 -4.01 14.16 7.06
N SER A 75 -2.75 13.93 6.71
CA SER A 75 -2.17 12.60 6.72
C SER A 75 -0.67 12.67 6.93
N GLN A 76 -0.16 11.95 7.94
CA GLN A 76 1.28 11.68 8.07
C GLN A 76 1.67 10.42 7.29
N GLY A 77 0.99 9.29 7.55
CA GLY A 77 1.31 7.99 6.96
C GLY A 77 0.58 7.63 5.66
N GLY A 78 -0.08 8.58 5.00
CA GLY A 78 -0.77 8.36 3.72
C GLY A 78 -2.22 7.83 3.81
N GLN A 79 -2.62 7.18 4.90
CA GLN A 79 -3.96 6.56 5.01
C GLN A 79 -5.14 7.52 4.77
N ALA A 80 -5.15 8.70 5.41
CA ALA A 80 -6.22 9.69 5.20
C ALA A 80 -6.26 10.24 3.76
N ARG A 81 -5.11 10.30 3.09
CA ARG A 81 -5.02 10.73 1.68
C ARG A 81 -5.68 9.69 0.77
N GLU A 82 -5.35 8.41 0.98
CA GLU A 82 -5.92 7.32 0.19
C GLU A 82 -7.46 7.28 0.32
N LEU A 83 -7.97 7.42 1.54
CA LEU A 83 -9.42 7.47 1.77
C LEU A 83 -10.08 8.69 1.13
N ALA A 84 -9.39 9.84 1.08
CA ALA A 84 -9.87 11.03 0.37
C ALA A 84 -9.93 10.84 -1.14
N GLU A 85 -8.89 10.22 -1.72
CA GLU A 85 -8.84 9.90 -3.15
C GLU A 85 -9.95 8.92 -3.53
N ARG A 86 -10.17 7.85 -2.75
CA ARG A 86 -11.27 6.89 -2.95
C ARG A 86 -12.65 7.52 -2.79
N SER A 87 -12.82 8.40 -1.80
CA SER A 87 -14.08 9.13 -1.61
C SER A 87 -14.39 10.03 -2.81
N ALA A 88 -13.37 10.69 -3.39
CA ALA A 88 -13.54 11.47 -4.61
C ALA A 88 -13.90 10.62 -5.82
N GLU A 89 -13.25 9.48 -5.99
CA GLU A 89 -13.54 8.55 -7.09
C GLU A 89 -15.02 8.13 -7.07
N GLN A 90 -15.51 7.66 -5.92
CA GLN A 90 -16.92 7.26 -5.76
C GLN A 90 -17.90 8.40 -6.07
N LEU A 91 -17.62 9.61 -5.58
CA LEU A 91 -18.51 10.75 -5.82
C LEU A 91 -18.46 11.22 -7.29
N ARG A 92 -17.29 11.12 -7.94
CA ARG A 92 -17.14 11.42 -9.37
C ARG A 92 -17.88 10.42 -10.24
N GLU A 93 -17.85 9.13 -9.90
CA GLU A 93 -18.68 8.10 -10.56
C GLU A 93 -20.18 8.38 -10.42
N ALA A 94 -20.57 9.03 -9.32
CA ALA A 94 -21.93 9.50 -9.10
C ALA A 94 -22.30 10.77 -9.88
N GLY A 95 -21.35 11.36 -10.62
CA GLY A 95 -21.55 12.58 -11.40
C GLY A 95 -21.25 13.88 -10.64
N LEU A 96 -20.70 13.81 -9.42
CA LEU A 96 -20.30 15.01 -8.66
C LEU A 96 -18.90 15.46 -9.05
N SER A 97 -18.73 16.77 -9.22
CA SER A 97 -17.40 17.38 -9.36
C SER A 97 -16.74 17.50 -8.00
N CYS A 98 -15.52 16.95 -7.84
CA CYS A 98 -14.80 16.92 -6.57
C CYS A 98 -13.35 17.43 -6.70
N ASN A 99 -12.93 18.31 -5.79
CA ASN A 99 -11.54 18.77 -5.63
C ASN A 99 -10.89 18.07 -4.43
N VAL A 100 -9.80 17.33 -4.63
CA VAL A 100 -9.06 16.67 -3.53
C VAL A 100 -7.81 17.46 -3.20
N LEU A 101 -7.66 17.94 -1.96
CA LEU A 101 -6.56 18.82 -1.57
C LEU A 101 -6.05 18.52 -0.14
N PRO A 102 -4.73 18.61 0.13
CA PRO A 102 -4.24 18.59 1.51
C PRO A 102 -4.64 19.87 2.25
N LEU A 103 -4.88 19.79 3.56
CA LEU A 103 -5.33 20.94 4.37
C LEU A 103 -4.41 22.16 4.27
N ASN A 104 -3.08 21.96 4.24
CA ASN A 104 -2.11 23.06 4.12
C ASN A 104 -2.16 23.84 2.79
N SER A 105 -2.79 23.30 1.75
CA SER A 105 -3.00 23.97 0.47
C SER A 105 -4.24 24.88 0.46
N LEU A 106 -5.09 24.77 1.48
CA LEU A 106 -6.29 25.58 1.62
C LEU A 106 -5.95 26.93 2.28
N ASP A 107 -6.27 28.01 1.58
CA ASP A 107 -6.06 29.35 2.10
C ASP A 107 -7.27 29.93 2.85
N SER A 108 -8.48 29.56 2.44
CA SER A 108 -9.72 30.00 3.09
C SER A 108 -10.85 29.05 2.77
N LEU A 109 -11.78 28.88 3.72
CA LEU A 109 -13.01 28.13 3.53
C LEU A 109 -14.21 29.01 3.14
N GLN A 110 -14.06 30.34 3.12
CA GLN A 110 -15.18 31.28 2.90
C GLN A 110 -15.93 31.08 1.58
N ARG A 111 -15.28 30.54 0.53
CA ARG A 111 -15.92 30.28 -0.76
C ARG A 111 -16.41 28.84 -0.92
N VAL A 112 -16.14 27.98 0.06
CA VAL A 112 -16.51 26.57 0.02
C VAL A 112 -17.92 26.44 0.58
N ARG A 113 -18.81 25.81 -0.18
CA ARG A 113 -20.18 25.51 0.26
C ARG A 113 -20.32 24.13 0.88
N ARG A 114 -19.59 23.14 0.35
CA ARG A 114 -19.58 21.77 0.86
C ARG A 114 -18.17 21.22 0.96
N ALA A 115 -17.83 20.62 2.10
CA ALA A 115 -16.52 20.03 2.35
C ALA A 115 -16.57 18.68 3.08
N LEU A 116 -15.73 17.73 2.66
CA LEU A 116 -15.47 16.48 3.37
C LEU A 116 -14.04 16.52 3.93
N PHE A 117 -13.88 16.30 5.23
CA PHE A 117 -12.59 16.30 5.90
C PHE A 117 -12.19 14.90 6.33
N ILE A 118 -11.04 14.42 5.87
CA ILE A 118 -10.51 13.10 6.24
C ILE A 118 -9.16 13.30 6.89
N VAL A 119 -9.11 13.16 8.21
CA VAL A 119 -7.97 13.65 9.01
C VAL A 119 -7.43 12.59 9.93
N SER A 120 -6.11 12.39 9.89
CA SER A 120 -5.39 11.59 10.88
C SER A 120 -4.97 12.44 12.06
N THR A 121 -4.85 11.82 13.23
CA THR A 121 -4.23 12.41 14.42
C THR A 121 -2.82 11.84 14.61
N TYR A 122 -1.86 12.66 15.06
CA TYR A 122 -0.48 12.24 15.30
C TYR A 122 -0.06 12.47 16.76
N GLY A 123 0.87 11.64 17.27
CA GLY A 123 1.40 11.76 18.63
C GLY A 123 0.31 11.79 19.71
N GLU A 124 0.39 12.76 20.61
CA GLU A 124 -0.55 12.96 21.72
C GLU A 124 -1.80 13.76 21.33
N GLY A 125 -2.30 13.59 20.11
CA GLY A 125 -3.51 14.31 19.66
C GLY A 125 -3.24 15.49 18.73
N GLU A 126 -2.02 15.64 18.22
CA GLU A 126 -1.60 16.75 17.37
C GLU A 126 -2.06 16.59 15.90
N ALA A 127 -2.09 17.71 15.18
CA ALA A 127 -2.33 17.73 13.75
C ALA A 127 -1.11 17.18 12.98
N PRO A 128 -1.32 16.43 11.88
CA PRO A 128 -0.28 16.15 10.89
C PRO A 128 0.40 17.42 10.37
N ASP A 129 1.64 17.30 9.88
CA ASP A 129 2.44 18.43 9.36
C ASP A 129 1.73 19.13 8.19
N ASN A 130 1.05 18.35 7.35
CA ASN A 130 0.23 18.87 6.25
C ASN A 130 -1.11 19.49 6.70
N ALA A 131 -1.30 19.70 8.01
CA ALA A 131 -2.47 20.34 8.60
C ALA A 131 -2.14 21.36 9.70
N ALA A 132 -0.99 21.28 10.38
CA ALA A 132 -0.63 22.13 11.52
C ALA A 132 -0.65 23.64 11.21
N ARG A 133 -0.29 24.04 9.97
CA ARG A 133 -0.40 25.45 9.54
C ARG A 133 -1.86 25.88 9.34
N PHE A 134 -2.68 25.00 8.80
CA PHE A 134 -4.10 25.24 8.59
C PHE A 134 -4.84 25.36 9.93
N GLU A 135 -4.58 24.45 10.89
CA GLU A 135 -5.16 24.49 12.24
C GLU A 135 -4.88 25.83 12.94
N ARG A 136 -3.62 26.28 12.97
CA ARG A 136 -3.23 27.58 13.58
C ARG A 136 -3.86 28.79 12.92
N ARG A 137 -4.07 28.75 11.60
CA ARG A 137 -4.76 29.84 10.87
C ARG A 137 -6.24 29.85 11.22
N LEU A 138 -6.89 28.70 11.15
CA LEU A 138 -8.32 28.58 11.41
C LEU A 138 -8.66 28.93 12.86
N SER A 139 -7.76 28.65 13.82
CA SER A 139 -7.96 29.00 15.23
C SER A 139 -7.87 30.51 15.53
N THR A 140 -7.16 31.27 14.69
CA THR A 140 -6.97 32.72 14.87
C THR A 140 -7.88 33.57 13.99
N GLN A 141 -8.45 32.99 12.94
CA GLN A 141 -9.38 33.67 12.05
C GLN A 141 -10.78 33.73 12.64
N ASP A 142 -11.38 34.91 12.58
CA ASP A 142 -12.80 35.13 12.84
C ASP A 142 -13.51 35.33 11.49
N MET A 143 -14.28 34.32 11.08
CA MET A 143 -15.01 34.31 9.82
C MET A 143 -16.33 33.58 9.96
N ASP A 144 -17.33 34.02 9.21
CA ASP A 144 -18.62 33.35 9.16
C ASP A 144 -18.59 32.24 8.10
N LEU A 145 -18.81 31.00 8.54
CA LEU A 145 -18.93 29.81 7.71
C LEU A 145 -20.35 29.21 7.79
N SER A 146 -21.36 30.00 8.14
CA SER A 146 -22.77 29.56 8.19
C SER A 146 -23.32 28.98 6.88
N HIS A 147 -22.69 29.27 5.74
CA HIS A 147 -23.00 28.70 4.44
C HIS A 147 -22.23 27.42 4.10
N LEU A 148 -21.28 26.99 4.95
CA LEU A 148 -20.47 25.80 4.74
C LEU A 148 -21.12 24.60 5.43
N GLU A 149 -21.53 23.63 4.63
CA GLU A 149 -21.88 22.30 5.11
C GLU A 149 -20.63 21.39 5.09
N PHE A 150 -20.42 20.61 6.15
CA PHE A 150 -19.25 19.74 6.21
C PHE A 150 -19.53 18.36 6.81
N ALA A 151 -18.70 17.40 6.47
CA ALA A 151 -18.62 16.12 7.16
C ALA A 151 -17.18 15.75 7.46
N MET A 152 -16.97 14.90 8.47
CA MET A 152 -15.62 14.54 8.90
C MET A 152 -15.47 13.07 9.26
N LEU A 153 -14.39 12.47 8.75
CA LEU A 153 -13.85 11.18 9.16
C LEU A 153 -12.50 11.42 9.86
N ALA A 154 -12.44 11.20 11.17
CA ALA A 154 -11.22 11.25 11.94
C ALA A 154 -10.65 9.85 12.15
N LEU A 155 -9.37 9.70 11.81
CA LEU A 155 -8.59 8.49 12.03
C LEU A 155 -7.70 8.70 13.27
N GLY A 156 -7.79 7.79 14.22
CA GLY A 156 -6.96 7.79 15.42
C GLY A 156 -6.71 6.38 15.91
N ASP A 157 -6.06 6.25 17.06
CA ASP A 157 -5.80 4.96 17.69
C ASP A 157 -6.17 5.07 19.16
N ARG A 158 -7.06 4.18 19.64
CA ARG A 158 -7.55 4.19 21.02
C ARG A 158 -6.49 3.85 22.06
N GLN A 159 -5.32 3.36 21.63
CA GLN A 159 -4.19 3.12 22.52
C GLN A 159 -3.54 4.42 23.02
N TYR A 160 -3.82 5.56 22.36
CA TYR A 160 -3.32 6.87 22.76
C TYR A 160 -4.36 7.64 23.57
N THR A 161 -3.89 8.51 24.48
CA THR A 161 -4.71 9.31 25.39
C THR A 161 -5.77 10.15 24.65
N HIS A 162 -5.37 10.74 23.52
CA HIS A 162 -6.20 11.65 22.74
C HIS A 162 -6.69 11.01 21.43
N PHE A 163 -7.55 9.99 21.57
CA PHE A 163 -8.19 9.32 20.43
C PHE A 163 -8.90 10.35 19.51
N CYS A 164 -8.49 10.40 18.24
CA CYS A 164 -8.99 11.36 17.23
C CYS A 164 -8.86 12.85 17.64
N GLY A 165 -7.88 13.18 18.49
CA GLY A 165 -7.74 14.51 19.09
C GLY A 165 -7.73 15.69 18.10
N PHE A 166 -7.02 15.55 16.97
CA PHE A 166 -7.01 16.60 15.94
C PHE A 166 -8.38 16.76 15.26
N GLY A 167 -9.03 15.64 14.92
CA GLY A 167 -10.37 15.67 14.32
C GLY A 167 -11.39 16.35 15.22
N HIS A 168 -11.36 16.06 16.52
CA HIS A 168 -12.22 16.71 17.51
C HIS A 168 -12.03 18.24 17.56
N ARG A 169 -10.78 18.72 17.60
CA ARG A 169 -10.51 20.17 17.62
C ARG A 169 -10.93 20.86 16.34
N LEU A 170 -10.67 20.23 15.19
CA LEU A 170 -11.05 20.79 13.90
C LEU A 170 -12.57 20.88 13.76
N GLU A 171 -13.30 19.83 14.14
CA GLU A 171 -14.77 19.84 14.13
C GLU A 171 -15.33 20.94 15.05
N ALA A 172 -14.83 21.03 16.29
CA ALA A 172 -15.25 22.04 17.24
C ALA A 172 -15.03 23.46 16.69
N ARG A 173 -13.86 23.71 16.09
CA ARG A 173 -13.56 25.01 15.50
C ARG A 173 -14.45 25.36 14.30
N LEU A 174 -14.76 24.39 13.44
CA LEU A 174 -15.69 24.62 12.32
C LEU A 174 -17.09 25.00 12.82
N ARG A 175 -17.57 24.35 13.89
CA ARG A 175 -18.86 24.66 14.51
C ARG A 175 -18.86 26.03 15.20
N GLU A 176 -17.77 26.42 15.85
CA GLU A 176 -17.61 27.78 16.41
C GLU A 176 -17.72 28.86 15.32
N LEU A 177 -17.17 28.59 14.14
CA LEU A 177 -17.28 29.43 12.95
C LEU A 177 -18.64 29.28 12.22
N ARG A 178 -19.61 28.60 12.85
CA ARG A 178 -21.00 28.37 12.38
C ARG A 178 -21.16 27.43 11.19
N ALA A 179 -20.13 26.68 10.82
CA ALA A 179 -20.29 25.65 9.78
C ALA A 179 -21.28 24.56 10.23
N LEU A 180 -22.07 24.06 9.28
CA LEU A 180 -23.15 23.11 9.52
C LEU A 180 -22.66 21.68 9.28
N PRO A 181 -22.66 20.79 10.28
CA PRO A 181 -22.34 19.38 10.05
C PRO A 181 -23.47 18.70 9.25
N LEU A 182 -23.10 17.92 8.23
CA LEU A 182 -24.03 17.05 7.50
C LEU A 182 -24.44 15.84 8.36
N PHE A 183 -23.51 15.32 9.16
CA PHE A 183 -23.71 14.23 10.11
C PHE A 183 -22.63 14.26 11.20
N ASP A 184 -22.79 13.43 12.23
CA ASP A 184 -21.87 13.36 13.36
C ASP A 184 -20.45 12.93 12.95
N LEU A 185 -19.45 13.47 13.65
CA LEU A 185 -18.04 13.09 13.46
C LEU A 185 -17.85 11.57 13.57
N LEU A 186 -17.35 10.98 12.49
CA LEU A 186 -16.99 9.56 12.46
C LEU A 186 -15.57 9.38 12.96
N ARG A 187 -15.39 8.45 13.91
CA ARG A 187 -14.11 8.19 14.58
C ARG A 187 -13.69 6.77 14.33
N ALA A 188 -12.72 6.57 13.45
CA ALA A 188 -12.16 5.26 13.16
C ALA A 188 -10.99 4.96 14.10
N ASP A 189 -11.06 3.83 14.78
CA ASP A 189 -9.92 3.24 15.46
C ASP A 189 -9.08 2.49 14.42
N ARG A 190 -7.98 3.10 14.00
CA ARG A 190 -7.17 2.69 12.85
C ARG A 190 -8.07 2.53 11.61
N SER A 191 -8.06 1.36 10.97
CA SER A 191 -8.89 1.02 9.81
C SER A 191 -10.20 0.32 10.23
N ASP A 192 -10.94 0.86 11.21
CA ASP A 192 -12.22 0.29 11.64
C ASP A 192 -13.20 0.16 10.45
N ALA A 193 -13.49 -1.07 10.07
CA ALA A 193 -14.30 -1.37 8.89
C ALA A 193 -15.77 -0.93 9.03
N GLY A 194 -16.31 -0.89 10.25
CA GLY A 194 -17.68 -0.45 10.50
C GLY A 194 -17.83 1.05 10.30
N VAL A 195 -16.88 1.83 10.81
CA VAL A 195 -16.84 3.28 10.64
C VAL A 195 -16.61 3.66 9.19
N LEU A 196 -15.69 2.97 8.49
CA LEU A 196 -15.45 3.20 7.07
C LEU A 196 -16.69 2.87 6.21
N ARG A 197 -17.45 1.83 6.55
CA ARG A 197 -18.72 1.51 5.90
C ARG A 197 -19.77 2.60 6.15
N HIS A 198 -19.85 3.09 7.39
CA HIS A 198 -20.75 4.20 7.70
C HIS A 198 -20.39 5.45 6.89
N TRP A 199 -19.10 5.78 6.81
CA TRP A 199 -18.63 6.88 5.95
C TRP A 199 -19.02 6.68 4.49
N GLN A 200 -18.80 5.49 3.92
CA GLN A 200 -19.19 5.17 2.55
C GLN A 200 -20.70 5.33 2.31
N HIS A 201 -21.52 4.85 3.24
CA HIS A 201 -22.97 4.99 3.16
C HIS A 201 -23.38 6.46 3.15
N GLN A 202 -22.72 7.31 3.95
CA GLN A 202 -22.96 8.76 3.92
C GLN A 202 -22.56 9.41 2.58
N LEU A 203 -21.46 8.96 1.95
CA LEU A 203 -21.12 9.40 0.58
C LEU A 203 -22.22 9.02 -0.43
N GLY A 204 -22.88 7.88 -0.21
CA GLY A 204 -24.06 7.46 -0.98
C GLY A 204 -25.21 8.45 -0.86
N HIS A 205 -25.55 8.86 0.37
CA HIS A 205 -26.59 9.86 0.63
C HIS A 205 -26.26 11.23 0.01
N ILE A 206 -25.01 11.67 0.12
CA ILE A 206 -24.55 12.96 -0.44
C ILE A 206 -24.69 12.99 -1.98
N SER A 207 -24.53 11.85 -2.63
CA SER A 207 -24.59 11.72 -4.09
C SER A 207 -25.97 11.35 -4.64
N GLY A 208 -26.95 11.05 -3.78
CA GLY A 208 -28.31 10.69 -4.19
C GLY A 208 -28.41 9.33 -4.89
N ARG A 209 -27.40 8.47 -4.74
CA ARG A 209 -27.35 7.11 -5.30
C ARG A 209 -27.20 6.09 -4.17
N SER A 210 -27.95 5.00 -4.24
CA SER A 210 -27.90 3.90 -3.26
C SER A 210 -27.22 2.64 -3.81
N ASP A 211 -26.80 2.66 -5.08
CA ASP A 211 -26.19 1.53 -5.79
C ASP A 211 -24.71 1.80 -6.05
N PHE A 212 -23.89 1.71 -4.99
CA PHE A 212 -22.44 1.78 -5.09
C PHE A 212 -21.83 0.42 -4.76
N SER A 213 -20.73 0.09 -5.44
CA SER A 213 -19.86 -1.02 -5.03
C SER A 213 -19.38 -0.76 -3.62
N ASP A 214 -19.78 -1.61 -2.69
CA ASP A 214 -19.30 -1.63 -1.31
C ASP A 214 -17.76 -1.56 -1.29
N TRP A 215 -17.18 -0.73 -0.41
CA TRP A 215 -15.76 -0.79 -0.06
C TRP A 215 -15.43 -2.09 0.70
N GLN A 216 -16.45 -2.92 0.96
CA GLN A 216 -16.25 -4.28 1.44
C GLN A 216 -15.55 -5.09 0.35
N PRO A 217 -14.49 -5.82 0.70
CA PRO A 217 -13.89 -6.72 -0.27
C PRO A 217 -14.91 -7.79 -0.64
N ALA A 218 -14.89 -8.25 -1.89
CA ALA A 218 -15.82 -9.23 -2.45
C ALA A 218 -16.17 -10.34 -1.44
N PRO A 219 -17.42 -10.84 -1.38
CA PRO A 219 -17.76 -11.90 -0.44
C PRO A 219 -16.80 -13.08 -0.63
N TYR A 220 -16.46 -13.75 0.48
CA TYR A 220 -15.71 -14.99 0.40
C TYR A 220 -16.40 -15.95 -0.55
N ARG A 221 -15.61 -16.52 -1.46
CA ARG A 221 -16.04 -17.61 -2.31
C ARG A 221 -15.38 -18.89 -1.82
N SER A 222 -15.97 -20.02 -2.16
CA SER A 222 -15.33 -21.31 -1.92
C SER A 222 -14.26 -21.56 -2.96
N TRP A 223 -13.05 -21.84 -2.51
CA TRP A 223 -11.91 -22.27 -3.33
C TRP A 223 -11.43 -23.62 -2.84
N ARG A 224 -11.07 -24.53 -3.75
CA ARG A 224 -10.61 -25.86 -3.36
C ARG A 224 -9.09 -25.87 -3.23
N LEU A 225 -8.56 -26.37 -2.10
CA LEU A 225 -7.12 -26.58 -1.95
C LEU A 225 -6.69 -27.81 -2.78
N ASP A 226 -6.25 -27.59 -4.01
CA ASP A 226 -5.91 -28.65 -4.97
C ASP A 226 -4.50 -29.21 -4.73
N ALA A 227 -3.55 -28.35 -4.35
CA ALA A 227 -2.15 -28.74 -4.22
C ALA A 227 -1.47 -28.08 -3.02
N ARG A 228 -0.55 -28.82 -2.40
CA ARG A 228 0.33 -28.33 -1.33
C ARG A 228 1.67 -29.05 -1.41
N THR A 229 2.73 -28.31 -1.69
CA THR A 229 4.08 -28.85 -1.85
C THR A 229 5.07 -28.04 -1.04
N CYS A 230 5.85 -28.69 -0.16
CA CYS A 230 6.97 -28.04 0.53
C CYS A 230 8.12 -27.85 -0.48
N LEU A 231 8.54 -26.61 -0.70
CA LEU A 231 9.56 -26.27 -1.70
C LEU A 231 10.99 -26.39 -1.16
N ASN A 232 11.18 -26.40 0.16
CA ASN A 232 12.49 -26.42 0.79
C ASN A 232 12.61 -27.43 1.94
N PRO A 233 12.31 -28.73 1.69
CA PRO A 233 12.49 -29.76 2.70
C PRO A 233 13.94 -29.80 3.17
N GLY A 234 14.15 -29.77 4.49
CA GLY A 234 15.49 -29.78 5.10
C GLY A 234 16.19 -28.42 5.17
N SER A 235 15.49 -27.32 4.86
CA SER A 235 16.03 -25.96 5.06
C SER A 235 16.38 -25.70 6.52
N SER A 236 17.41 -24.89 6.74
CA SER A 236 17.80 -24.39 8.07
C SER A 236 16.79 -23.42 8.70
N GLY A 237 15.68 -23.10 8.04
CA GLY A 237 14.56 -22.53 8.78
C GLY A 237 13.21 -22.90 8.22
N ALA A 238 12.19 -22.12 8.60
CA ALA A 238 10.81 -22.57 8.49
C ALA A 238 10.42 -23.03 7.07
N PRO A 239 9.71 -24.17 6.95
CA PRO A 239 9.21 -24.70 5.68
C PRO A 239 8.40 -23.66 4.90
N VAL A 240 8.59 -23.65 3.59
CA VAL A 240 7.87 -22.82 2.63
C VAL A 240 7.09 -23.72 1.69
N PHE A 241 5.79 -23.45 1.56
CA PHE A 241 4.88 -24.24 0.76
C PHE A 241 4.40 -23.45 -0.45
N GLN A 242 4.35 -24.12 -1.60
CA GLN A 242 3.52 -23.72 -2.72
C GLN A 242 2.13 -24.33 -2.53
N LEU A 243 1.10 -23.49 -2.54
CA LEU A 243 -0.30 -23.90 -2.47
C LEU A 243 -0.96 -23.61 -3.81
N GLY A 244 -1.80 -24.52 -4.29
CA GLY A 244 -2.66 -24.34 -5.46
C GLY A 244 -4.12 -24.37 -5.07
N LEU A 245 -4.87 -23.36 -5.46
CA LEU A 245 -6.27 -23.14 -5.11
C LEU A 245 -7.12 -23.06 -6.39
N GLY A 246 -8.01 -24.03 -6.57
CA GLY A 246 -8.99 -24.07 -7.65
C GLY A 246 -10.18 -23.18 -7.32
N GLY A 247 -10.40 -22.16 -8.14
CA GLY A 247 -11.45 -21.16 -7.91
C GLY A 247 -12.73 -21.41 -8.71
N PRO A 248 -13.79 -20.62 -8.44
CA PRO A 248 -14.99 -20.62 -9.26
C PRO A 248 -14.68 -20.15 -10.70
N GLU A 249 -15.47 -20.64 -11.66
CA GLU A 249 -15.35 -20.21 -13.06
C GLU A 249 -15.38 -18.68 -13.16
N ARG A 250 -14.44 -18.11 -13.94
CA ARG A 250 -14.27 -16.66 -14.18
C ARG A 250 -13.79 -15.84 -12.97
N ALA A 251 -13.13 -16.44 -11.99
CA ALA A 251 -12.34 -15.66 -11.05
C ALA A 251 -11.24 -14.87 -11.80
N LEU A 252 -11.22 -13.54 -11.62
CA LEU A 252 -10.24 -12.66 -12.25
C LEU A 252 -9.34 -12.06 -11.17
N TRP A 253 -8.04 -12.15 -11.39
CA TRP A 253 -7.01 -11.46 -10.61
C TRP A 253 -5.89 -11.01 -11.54
N ARG A 254 -5.04 -10.11 -11.07
CA ARG A 254 -3.86 -9.65 -11.79
C ARG A 254 -2.62 -9.76 -10.92
N ALA A 255 -1.46 -9.67 -11.55
CA ALA A 255 -0.22 -9.61 -10.80
C ALA A 255 -0.22 -8.40 -9.84
N GLY A 256 0.06 -8.68 -8.56
CA GLY A 256 0.04 -7.70 -7.47
C GLY A 256 -1.22 -7.73 -6.61
N ASP A 257 -2.28 -8.42 -7.04
CA ASP A 257 -3.48 -8.64 -6.22
C ASP A 257 -3.21 -9.56 -5.02
N ILE A 258 -4.06 -9.44 -4.01
CA ILE A 258 -3.94 -10.12 -2.73
C ILE A 258 -5.07 -11.14 -2.57
N ALA A 259 -4.72 -12.36 -2.16
CA ALA A 259 -5.67 -13.34 -1.68
C ALA A 259 -5.93 -13.11 -0.19
N GLU A 260 -7.15 -12.75 0.16
CA GLU A 260 -7.60 -12.73 1.54
C GLU A 260 -8.28 -14.06 1.86
N ILE A 261 -7.74 -14.77 2.84
CA ILE A 261 -8.20 -16.09 3.26
C ILE A 261 -8.81 -15.99 4.66
N GLY A 262 -9.97 -16.60 4.85
CA GLY A 262 -10.55 -16.86 6.17
C GLY A 262 -9.94 -18.12 6.78
N PRO A 263 -8.98 -18.02 7.72
CA PRO A 263 -8.38 -19.20 8.32
C PRO A 263 -9.36 -19.91 9.25
N GLN A 264 -9.07 -21.16 9.58
CA GLN A 264 -9.84 -21.94 10.54
C GLN A 264 -8.93 -22.61 11.56
N HIS A 265 -9.47 -22.89 12.74
CA HIS A 265 -8.86 -23.83 13.67
C HIS A 265 -8.88 -25.26 13.10
N PRO A 266 -7.94 -26.14 13.50
CA PRO A 266 -7.99 -27.55 13.13
C PRO A 266 -9.28 -28.19 13.66
N LEU A 267 -10.07 -28.82 12.79
CA LEU A 267 -11.37 -29.40 13.18
C LEU A 267 -11.25 -30.39 14.33
N CYS A 268 -10.20 -31.22 14.35
CA CYS A 268 -9.97 -32.17 15.43
C CYS A 268 -9.80 -31.50 16.82
N GLU A 269 -9.16 -30.33 16.88
CA GLU A 269 -9.01 -29.56 18.11
C GLU A 269 -10.35 -28.97 18.56
N ILE A 270 -11.15 -28.49 17.61
CA ILE A 270 -12.48 -27.94 17.87
C ILE A 270 -13.46 -29.02 18.33
N GLU A 271 -13.43 -30.19 17.70
CA GLU A 271 -14.24 -31.33 18.13
C GLU A 271 -13.89 -31.76 19.56
N ALA A 272 -12.59 -31.83 19.89
CA ALA A 272 -12.14 -32.14 21.24
C ALA A 272 -12.58 -31.07 22.25
N LEU A 273 -12.53 -29.79 21.88
CA LEU A 273 -13.05 -28.69 22.69
C LEU A 273 -14.56 -28.82 22.93
N LEU A 274 -15.35 -29.01 21.88
CA LEU A 274 -16.80 -29.13 21.98
C LEU A 274 -17.22 -30.29 22.88
N ARG A 275 -16.56 -31.47 22.74
CA ARG A 275 -16.79 -32.62 23.63
C ARG A 275 -16.46 -32.29 25.10
N ARG A 276 -15.37 -31.56 25.37
CA ARG A 276 -15.04 -31.10 26.74
C ARG A 276 -16.06 -30.12 27.30
N LEU A 277 -16.67 -29.29 26.44
CA LEU A 277 -17.72 -28.34 26.81
C LEU A 277 -19.11 -28.99 26.92
N GLY A 278 -19.25 -30.28 26.60
CA GLY A 278 -20.51 -31.02 26.66
C GLY A 278 -21.43 -30.86 25.44
N HIS A 279 -20.90 -30.38 24.31
CA HIS A 279 -21.65 -30.20 23.05
C HIS A 279 -21.30 -31.29 22.03
N ASP A 280 -22.27 -31.67 21.19
CA ASP A 280 -22.05 -32.58 20.07
C ASP A 280 -21.40 -31.83 18.89
N PRO A 281 -20.16 -32.17 18.48
CA PRO A 281 -19.49 -31.49 17.36
C PRO A 281 -20.18 -31.66 16.01
N SER A 282 -20.97 -32.74 15.85
CA SER A 282 -21.66 -33.09 14.61
C SER A 282 -23.04 -32.43 14.47
N GLN A 283 -23.51 -31.73 15.51
CA GLN A 283 -24.80 -31.09 15.51
C GLN A 283 -24.93 -30.11 14.33
N PRO A 284 -26.01 -30.20 13.52
CA PRO A 284 -26.22 -29.29 12.40
C PRO A 284 -26.51 -27.88 12.90
N VAL A 285 -25.98 -26.87 12.19
CA VAL A 285 -26.17 -25.45 12.49
C VAL A 285 -26.60 -24.75 11.21
N GLU A 286 -27.52 -23.80 11.31
CA GLU A 286 -27.99 -23.04 10.15
C GLU A 286 -26.83 -22.30 9.44
N GLY A 287 -26.68 -22.54 8.13
CA GLY A 287 -25.63 -21.93 7.31
C GLY A 287 -24.27 -22.63 7.33
N GLU A 288 -24.09 -23.69 8.12
CA GLU A 288 -22.84 -24.47 8.21
C GLU A 288 -23.13 -25.98 8.22
N GLN A 289 -22.12 -26.80 7.96
CA GLN A 289 -22.33 -28.26 7.97
C GLN A 289 -22.54 -28.80 9.40
N THR A 290 -21.69 -28.39 10.33
CA THR A 290 -21.75 -28.84 11.73
C THR A 290 -21.31 -27.73 12.69
N LEU A 291 -21.64 -27.89 13.98
CA LEU A 291 -21.19 -26.99 15.05
C LEU A 291 -19.65 -26.86 15.09
N ALA A 292 -18.93 -27.94 14.82
CA ALA A 292 -17.47 -27.90 14.72
C ALA A 292 -16.98 -26.97 13.59
N HIS A 293 -17.57 -27.04 12.40
CA HIS A 293 -17.21 -26.17 11.28
C HIS A 293 -17.55 -24.70 11.56
N ALA A 294 -18.69 -24.45 12.21
CA ALA A 294 -19.10 -23.10 12.59
C ALA A 294 -18.16 -22.49 13.64
N LEU A 295 -17.76 -23.27 14.65
CA LEU A 295 -16.87 -22.81 15.71
C LEU A 295 -15.41 -22.69 15.26
N ALA A 296 -14.96 -23.51 14.30
CA ALA A 296 -13.60 -23.45 13.77
C ALA A 296 -13.25 -22.10 13.12
N LYS A 297 -14.26 -21.32 12.70
CA LYS A 297 -14.10 -19.99 12.10
C LYS A 297 -14.13 -18.85 13.14
N ARG A 298 -14.22 -19.16 14.45
CA ARG A 298 -14.45 -18.19 15.53
C ARG A 298 -13.20 -18.04 16.41
N ARG A 299 -13.09 -16.91 17.11
CA ARG A 299 -12.00 -16.64 18.07
C ARG A 299 -12.28 -17.33 19.41
N ILE A 300 -11.45 -18.32 19.75
CA ILE A 300 -11.63 -19.15 20.95
C ILE A 300 -10.62 -18.79 22.06
N GLY A 301 -9.38 -18.45 21.68
CA GLY A 301 -8.19 -18.55 22.54
C GLY A 301 -8.27 -17.94 23.95
N GLU A 302 -8.59 -16.65 24.08
CA GLU A 302 -8.51 -15.96 25.39
C GLU A 302 -9.69 -16.24 26.32
N GLN A 303 -10.71 -16.97 25.85
CA GLN A 303 -11.98 -17.15 26.55
C GLN A 303 -12.31 -18.62 26.84
N GLU A 304 -11.42 -19.57 26.57
CA GLU A 304 -11.72 -21.02 26.67
C GLU A 304 -12.30 -21.42 28.04
N SER A 305 -11.78 -20.86 29.15
CA SER A 305 -12.31 -21.09 30.50
C SER A 305 -13.70 -20.51 30.72
N SER A 306 -14.07 -19.44 30.01
CA SER A 306 -15.39 -18.79 30.07
C SER A 306 -16.43 -19.46 29.16
N LEU A 307 -16.03 -20.36 28.27
CA LEU A 307 -16.93 -21.11 27.38
C LEU A 307 -17.63 -22.27 28.11
N ALA A 308 -17.11 -22.68 29.27
CA ALA A 308 -17.71 -23.73 30.09
C ALA A 308 -19.14 -23.36 30.51
N GLY A 309 -20.11 -24.22 30.19
CA GLY A 309 -21.53 -24.01 30.51
C GLY A 309 -22.26 -23.03 29.57
N GLN A 310 -21.61 -22.46 28.56
CA GLN A 310 -22.29 -21.66 27.55
C GLN A 310 -23.12 -22.52 26.60
N GLY A 311 -24.30 -22.02 26.22
CA GLY A 311 -25.14 -22.65 25.19
C GLY A 311 -24.59 -22.42 23.77
N ILE A 312 -25.08 -23.21 22.81
CA ILE A 312 -24.63 -23.17 21.40
C ILE A 312 -24.76 -21.79 20.78
N SER A 313 -25.86 -21.06 21.07
CA SER A 313 -26.06 -19.71 20.55
C SER A 313 -24.97 -18.73 20.99
N ALA A 314 -24.42 -18.89 22.20
CA ALA A 314 -23.34 -18.04 22.69
C ALA A 314 -22.01 -18.39 22.01
N LEU A 315 -21.73 -19.67 21.79
CA LEU A 315 -20.56 -20.12 21.03
C LEU A 315 -20.58 -19.61 19.58
N LEU A 316 -21.76 -19.62 18.95
CA LEU A 316 -21.94 -19.11 17.59
C LEU A 316 -21.93 -17.57 17.50
N ALA A 317 -22.15 -16.87 18.63
CA ALA A 317 -22.06 -15.42 18.72
C ALA A 317 -20.61 -14.91 18.87
N LEU A 318 -19.63 -15.80 19.10
CA LEU A 318 -18.23 -15.41 19.18
C LEU A 318 -17.76 -14.68 17.91
N PRO A 319 -16.82 -13.73 18.00
CA PRO A 319 -16.31 -13.06 16.81
C PRO A 319 -15.64 -14.04 15.84
N LEU A 320 -15.77 -13.79 14.54
CA LEU A 320 -15.03 -14.54 13.52
C LEU A 320 -13.52 -14.29 13.62
N LEU A 321 -12.74 -15.27 13.17
CA LEU A 321 -11.30 -15.13 13.00
C LEU A 321 -10.99 -14.00 12.00
N PRO A 322 -9.94 -13.19 12.24
CA PRO A 322 -9.50 -12.22 11.26
C PRO A 322 -8.96 -12.95 10.02
N HIS A 323 -9.14 -12.34 8.87
CA HIS A 323 -8.58 -12.85 7.62
C HIS A 323 -7.05 -12.76 7.62
N ARG A 324 -6.45 -13.42 6.63
CA ARG A 324 -5.01 -13.41 6.37
C ARG A 324 -4.78 -13.08 4.91
N GLU A 325 -3.85 -12.17 4.67
CA GLU A 325 -3.51 -11.67 3.36
C GLU A 325 -2.27 -12.41 2.82
N TYR A 326 -2.32 -12.78 1.55
CA TYR A 326 -1.21 -13.43 0.85
C TYR A 326 -1.07 -12.83 -0.55
N SER A 327 0.12 -12.38 -0.92
CA SER A 327 0.40 -11.95 -2.29
C SER A 327 0.22 -13.14 -3.24
N ILE A 328 -0.57 -12.96 -4.29
CA ILE A 328 -0.83 -14.03 -5.27
C ILE A 328 0.44 -14.27 -6.10
N ALA A 329 0.83 -15.54 -6.24
CA ALA A 329 2.07 -15.97 -6.91
C ALA A 329 1.87 -16.47 -8.36
N SER A 330 0.64 -16.40 -8.88
CA SER A 330 0.26 -16.84 -10.23
C SER A 330 -0.53 -15.77 -10.99
N VAL A 331 -0.74 -16.01 -12.28
CA VAL A 331 -1.65 -15.24 -13.15
C VAL A 331 -2.85 -16.09 -13.55
N PRO A 332 -3.98 -15.51 -14.00
CA PRO A 332 -5.16 -16.29 -14.40
C PRO A 332 -4.88 -17.35 -15.47
N ALA A 333 -3.92 -17.10 -16.36
CA ALA A 333 -3.50 -18.05 -17.41
C ALA A 333 -2.93 -19.37 -16.84
N ASP A 334 -2.57 -19.40 -15.57
CA ASP A 334 -2.08 -20.61 -14.89
C ASP A 334 -3.21 -21.58 -14.53
N GLY A 335 -4.47 -21.16 -14.65
CA GLY A 335 -5.66 -21.96 -14.33
C GLY A 335 -5.89 -22.22 -12.84
N THR A 336 -4.92 -21.92 -11.98
CA THR A 336 -5.00 -22.07 -10.53
C THR A 336 -4.37 -20.87 -9.82
N LEU A 337 -4.99 -20.43 -8.72
CA LEU A 337 -4.42 -19.40 -7.86
C LEU A 337 -3.33 -20.05 -7.00
N GLN A 338 -2.10 -19.53 -7.10
CA GLN A 338 -0.95 -20.07 -6.39
C GLN A 338 -0.52 -19.12 -5.28
N LEU A 339 -0.17 -19.66 -4.13
CA LEU A 339 0.42 -18.93 -3.00
C LEU A 339 1.79 -19.52 -2.65
N LEU A 340 2.65 -18.68 -2.10
CA LEU A 340 3.94 -19.08 -1.55
C LEU A 340 3.98 -18.70 -0.07
N VAL A 341 3.83 -19.68 0.83
CA VAL A 341 3.55 -19.44 2.25
C VAL A 341 4.62 -20.07 3.12
N ARG A 342 5.27 -19.25 3.96
CA ARG A 342 6.20 -19.74 4.99
C ARG A 342 5.39 -20.10 6.23
N GLN A 343 5.61 -21.29 6.74
CA GLN A 343 4.94 -21.76 7.95
C GLN A 343 5.47 -20.97 9.15
N ALA A 344 4.65 -20.10 9.73
CA ALA A 344 5.00 -19.37 10.94
C ALA A 344 4.84 -20.26 12.18
N HIS A 345 5.73 -20.08 13.14
CA HIS A 345 5.73 -20.74 14.44
C HIS A 345 5.75 -19.68 15.54
N HIS A 346 4.91 -19.86 16.55
CA HIS A 346 4.94 -19.08 17.78
C HIS A 346 6.12 -19.50 18.66
N PRO A 347 6.56 -18.67 19.62
CA PRO A 347 7.64 -19.02 20.55
C PRO A 347 7.36 -20.28 21.38
N ASP A 348 6.09 -20.61 21.59
CA ASP A 348 5.63 -21.82 22.28
C ASP A 348 5.61 -23.07 21.38
N GLY A 349 6.06 -22.96 20.13
CA GLY A 349 6.11 -24.05 19.15
C GLY A 349 4.79 -24.31 18.41
N ARG A 350 3.70 -23.59 18.74
CA ARG A 350 2.45 -23.72 17.99
C ARG A 350 2.57 -23.09 16.61
N LEU A 351 1.83 -23.62 15.65
CA LEU A 351 1.77 -23.04 14.32
C LEU A 351 0.93 -21.76 14.31
N GLY A 352 1.33 -20.79 13.49
CA GLY A 352 0.54 -19.59 13.26
C GLY A 352 -0.81 -19.95 12.64
N LEU A 353 -1.89 -19.31 13.09
CA LEU A 353 -3.27 -19.66 12.69
C LEU A 353 -3.47 -19.77 11.16
N GLY A 354 -2.98 -18.80 10.37
CA GLY A 354 -3.16 -18.79 8.91
C GLY A 354 -2.26 -19.79 8.20
N SER A 355 -0.94 -19.62 8.37
CA SER A 355 0.06 -20.45 7.70
C SER A 355 0.04 -21.91 8.19
N GLY A 356 -0.23 -22.15 9.47
CA GLY A 356 -0.40 -23.48 10.04
C GLY A 356 -1.63 -24.18 9.46
N TRP A 357 -2.76 -23.47 9.41
CA TRP A 357 -3.97 -24.02 8.80
C TRP A 357 -3.74 -24.42 7.34
N LEU A 358 -3.25 -23.50 6.50
CA LEU A 358 -3.02 -23.79 5.08
C LEU A 358 -1.94 -24.86 4.83
N CYS A 359 -0.80 -24.77 5.54
CA CYS A 359 0.35 -25.63 5.27
C CYS A 359 0.27 -27.01 5.95
N GLN A 360 -0.62 -27.19 6.93
CA GLN A 360 -0.66 -28.44 7.71
C GLN A 360 -2.07 -29.00 7.93
N HIS A 361 -3.04 -28.17 8.34
CA HIS A 361 -4.31 -28.68 8.85
C HIS A 361 -5.43 -28.79 7.80
N ALA A 362 -5.49 -27.87 6.83
CA ALA A 362 -6.45 -27.94 5.75
C ALA A 362 -6.22 -29.22 4.92
N ALA A 363 -7.29 -29.95 4.64
CA ALA A 363 -7.20 -31.16 3.83
C ALA A 363 -7.09 -30.78 2.34
N LEU A 364 -6.35 -31.57 1.57
CA LEU A 364 -6.41 -31.44 0.11
C LEU A 364 -7.83 -31.77 -0.36
N GLY A 365 -8.35 -30.96 -1.28
CA GLY A 365 -9.73 -31.04 -1.75
C GLY A 365 -10.75 -30.31 -0.86
N SER A 366 -10.37 -29.77 0.30
CA SER A 366 -11.31 -29.03 1.16
C SER A 366 -11.56 -27.61 0.65
N ASP A 367 -12.72 -27.07 1.04
CA ASP A 367 -13.10 -25.69 0.81
C ASP A 367 -12.30 -24.70 1.66
N VAL A 368 -11.82 -23.65 1.00
CA VAL A 368 -11.08 -22.52 1.54
C VAL A 368 -11.88 -21.26 1.23
N ALA A 369 -12.29 -20.54 2.27
CA ALA A 369 -12.93 -19.24 2.12
C ALA A 369 -11.88 -18.24 1.65
N LEU A 370 -11.94 -17.85 0.38
CA LEU A 370 -11.01 -16.90 -0.23
C LEU A 370 -11.75 -15.84 -1.02
N ARG A 371 -11.26 -14.61 -0.93
CA ARG A 371 -11.61 -13.51 -1.82
C ARG A 371 -10.35 -12.83 -2.36
N ILE A 372 -10.47 -12.24 -3.53
CA ILE A 372 -9.39 -11.48 -4.15
C ILE A 372 -9.62 -10.01 -3.81
N ARG A 373 -8.64 -9.39 -3.15
CA ARG A 373 -8.57 -7.94 -3.01
C ARG A 373 -7.70 -7.38 -4.12
N THR A 374 -8.30 -6.54 -4.96
CA THR A 374 -7.56 -5.81 -5.98
C THR A 374 -6.58 -4.85 -5.31
N ASN A 375 -5.34 -4.80 -5.81
CA ASN A 375 -4.30 -3.91 -5.30
C ASN A 375 -3.69 -3.06 -6.42
N PRO A 376 -4.41 -2.05 -6.94
CA PRO A 376 -3.95 -1.24 -8.07
C PRO A 376 -2.61 -0.54 -7.83
N ALA A 377 -2.33 -0.18 -6.57
CA ALA A 377 -1.06 0.43 -6.18
C ALA A 377 0.14 -0.50 -6.41
N PHE A 378 -0.07 -1.81 -6.51
CA PHE A 378 0.97 -2.80 -6.75
C PHE A 378 0.81 -3.53 -8.10
N HIS A 379 -0.11 -3.09 -8.98
CA HIS A 379 -0.16 -3.60 -10.35
C HIS A 379 1.08 -3.19 -11.13
N GLY A 380 1.47 -4.02 -12.10
CA GLY A 380 2.65 -3.75 -12.94
C GLY A 380 2.48 -2.49 -13.80
N PRO A 381 3.58 -1.80 -14.15
CA PRO A 381 3.54 -0.69 -15.11
C PRO A 381 3.22 -1.21 -16.52
N ALA A 382 3.17 -0.30 -17.50
CA ALA A 382 3.08 -0.68 -18.90
C ALA A 382 4.18 -1.69 -19.28
N HIS A 383 3.86 -2.60 -20.20
CA HIS A 383 4.75 -3.73 -20.53
C HIS A 383 6.14 -3.29 -21.01
N SER A 384 6.21 -2.18 -21.77
CA SER A 384 7.44 -1.57 -22.26
C SER A 384 8.32 -0.96 -21.18
N THR A 385 7.77 -0.69 -19.99
CA THR A 385 8.53 -0.12 -18.86
C THR A 385 9.41 -1.20 -18.24
N PRO A 386 10.74 -0.99 -18.13
CA PRO A 386 11.60 -1.95 -17.46
C PRO A 386 11.22 -2.12 -15.98
N MET A 387 11.47 -3.28 -15.40
CA MET A 387 11.19 -3.54 -13.97
C MET A 387 12.43 -4.04 -13.23
N ILE A 388 12.64 -3.51 -12.03
CA ILE A 388 13.58 -4.02 -11.03
C ILE A 388 12.74 -4.59 -9.89
N LEU A 389 12.85 -5.89 -9.67
CA LEU A 389 12.08 -6.65 -8.69
C LEU A 389 13.04 -7.09 -7.57
N ILE A 390 12.76 -6.69 -6.33
CA ILE A 390 13.61 -6.96 -5.17
C ILE A 390 12.79 -7.69 -4.13
N GLY A 391 13.24 -8.88 -3.71
CA GLY A 391 12.58 -9.54 -2.60
C GLY A 391 13.37 -10.66 -1.96
N ASN A 392 12.87 -11.11 -0.82
CA ASN A 392 13.46 -12.23 -0.09
C ASN A 392 12.39 -13.25 0.35
N GLY A 393 12.79 -14.52 0.44
CA GLY A 393 11.93 -15.60 0.88
C GLY A 393 10.58 -15.64 0.15
N THR A 394 9.49 -15.56 0.90
CA THR A 394 8.13 -15.60 0.34
C THR A 394 7.71 -14.30 -0.36
N GLY A 395 8.50 -13.22 -0.24
CA GLY A 395 8.33 -12.01 -1.05
C GLY A 395 8.45 -12.27 -2.55
N LEU A 396 9.04 -13.41 -2.95
CA LEU A 396 9.06 -13.85 -4.35
C LEU A 396 7.64 -14.05 -4.93
N ALA A 397 6.61 -14.27 -4.11
CA ALA A 397 5.23 -14.51 -4.56
C ALA A 397 4.75 -13.43 -5.55
N GLY A 398 4.63 -12.17 -5.10
CA GLY A 398 4.15 -11.08 -5.94
C GLY A 398 5.08 -10.79 -7.12
N LEU A 399 6.40 -10.86 -6.91
CA LEU A 399 7.40 -10.64 -7.97
C LEU A 399 7.29 -11.69 -9.08
N ARG A 400 7.08 -12.96 -8.71
CA ARG A 400 6.86 -14.07 -9.64
C ARG A 400 5.60 -13.83 -10.48
N ALA A 401 4.49 -13.38 -9.87
CA ALA A 401 3.28 -13.08 -10.61
C ALA A 401 3.51 -11.98 -11.67
N HIS A 402 4.25 -10.91 -11.33
CA HIS A 402 4.61 -9.87 -12.32
C HIS A 402 5.47 -10.43 -13.46
N LEU A 403 6.46 -11.26 -13.14
CA LEU A 403 7.30 -11.88 -14.16
C LEU A 403 6.48 -12.80 -15.07
N ARG A 404 5.53 -13.56 -14.53
CA ARG A 404 4.62 -14.40 -15.33
C ARG A 404 3.68 -13.59 -16.22
N GLU A 405 3.08 -12.53 -15.68
CA GLU A 405 2.18 -11.65 -16.46
C GLU A 405 2.93 -11.05 -17.66
N ARG A 406 4.18 -10.63 -17.43
CA ARG A 406 5.02 -10.02 -18.46
C ARG A 406 5.60 -11.05 -19.44
N ALA A 407 5.85 -12.29 -19.03
CA ALA A 407 6.38 -13.33 -19.93
C ALA A 407 5.44 -13.62 -21.11
N SER A 408 4.15 -13.28 -20.98
CA SER A 408 3.15 -13.43 -22.04
C SER A 408 3.32 -12.44 -23.21
N GLN A 409 4.15 -11.39 -23.06
CA GLN A 409 4.32 -10.34 -24.04
C GLN A 409 5.82 -10.13 -24.38
N PRO A 410 6.23 -10.11 -25.66
CA PRO A 410 7.61 -9.86 -26.03
C PRO A 410 8.10 -8.46 -25.62
N GLY A 411 9.38 -8.31 -25.31
CA GLY A 411 10.03 -7.01 -25.11
C GLY A 411 10.02 -6.45 -23.68
N SER A 412 9.48 -7.17 -22.68
CA SER A 412 9.69 -6.77 -21.29
C SER A 412 11.15 -6.92 -20.89
N ARG A 413 11.64 -5.91 -20.16
CA ARG A 413 12.97 -5.89 -19.57
C ARG A 413 12.83 -6.01 -18.06
N ASN A 414 13.39 -7.06 -17.48
CA ASN A 414 13.24 -7.34 -16.06
C ASN A 414 14.59 -7.67 -15.41
N TRP A 415 14.79 -7.16 -14.20
CA TRP A 415 15.91 -7.47 -13.33
C TRP A 415 15.35 -7.98 -12.00
N LEU A 416 15.72 -9.20 -11.61
CA LEU A 416 15.35 -9.79 -10.32
C LEU A 416 16.56 -9.80 -9.37
N LEU A 417 16.39 -9.21 -8.18
CA LEU A 417 17.25 -9.41 -7.02
C LEU A 417 16.47 -10.26 -6.00
N PHE A 418 16.92 -11.49 -5.79
CA PHE A 418 16.25 -12.42 -4.87
C PHE A 418 17.21 -12.96 -3.81
N GLY A 419 16.72 -13.15 -2.59
CA GLY A 419 17.54 -13.74 -1.53
C GLY A 419 16.81 -14.69 -0.60
N GLU A 420 17.55 -15.68 -0.13
CA GLU A 420 17.07 -16.66 0.85
C GLU A 420 18.24 -17.24 1.67
N ARG A 421 18.07 -18.38 2.35
CA ARG A 421 19.08 -18.98 3.21
C ARG A 421 20.11 -19.77 2.41
N GLN A 422 19.70 -20.86 1.73
CA GLN A 422 20.63 -21.79 1.10
C GLN A 422 20.27 -22.03 -0.37
N ARG A 423 21.25 -21.96 -1.29
CA ARG A 423 20.96 -22.11 -2.73
C ARG A 423 20.40 -23.48 -3.09
N SER A 424 20.98 -24.54 -2.55
CA SER A 424 20.62 -25.92 -2.92
C SER A 424 19.25 -26.36 -2.40
N ILE A 425 18.68 -25.63 -1.44
CA ILE A 425 17.44 -26.04 -0.75
C ILE A 425 16.34 -25.00 -0.94
N ASP A 426 16.66 -23.70 -0.91
CA ASP A 426 15.69 -22.63 -0.86
C ASP A 426 15.61 -21.77 -2.13
N TYR A 427 16.26 -22.18 -3.23
CA TYR A 427 16.12 -21.48 -4.50
C TYR A 427 14.80 -21.86 -5.19
N PHE A 428 13.70 -21.28 -4.68
CA PHE A 428 12.35 -21.55 -5.16
C PHE A 428 12.23 -21.28 -6.65
N PHE A 429 11.51 -22.15 -7.37
CA PHE A 429 11.23 -22.01 -8.80
C PHE A 429 12.48 -21.85 -9.68
N GLN A 430 13.62 -22.42 -9.27
CA GLN A 430 14.91 -22.30 -9.97
C GLN A 430 14.79 -22.50 -11.49
N GLN A 431 14.15 -23.58 -11.94
CA GLN A 431 14.04 -23.90 -13.37
C GLN A 431 13.29 -22.80 -14.15
N GLU A 432 12.23 -22.23 -13.57
CA GLU A 432 11.45 -21.17 -14.19
C GLU A 432 12.26 -19.86 -14.28
N ILE A 433 12.95 -19.50 -13.20
CA ILE A 433 13.78 -18.28 -13.15
C ILE A 433 14.97 -18.38 -14.11
N GLU A 434 15.64 -19.53 -14.17
CA GLU A 434 16.75 -19.77 -15.10
C GLU A 434 16.28 -19.81 -16.56
N HIS A 435 15.06 -20.31 -16.82
CA HIS A 435 14.44 -20.23 -18.13
C HIS A 435 14.16 -18.77 -18.55
N TRP A 436 13.70 -17.92 -17.63
CA TRP A 436 13.53 -16.50 -17.92
C TRP A 436 14.85 -15.78 -18.20
N LEU A 437 15.92 -16.15 -17.52
CA LEU A 437 17.25 -15.60 -17.79
C LEU A 437 17.75 -16.01 -19.18
N THR A 438 17.61 -17.29 -19.54
CA THR A 438 18.08 -17.80 -20.85
C THR A 438 17.24 -17.32 -22.03
N SER A 439 15.94 -17.10 -21.85
CA SER A 439 15.05 -16.53 -22.86
C SER A 439 15.19 -15.01 -23.03
N GLY A 440 15.93 -14.33 -22.15
CA GLY A 440 16.09 -12.88 -22.13
C GLY A 440 14.92 -12.12 -21.52
N HIS A 441 13.91 -12.82 -20.99
CA HIS A 441 12.81 -12.22 -20.22
C HIS A 441 13.30 -11.57 -18.93
N LEU A 442 14.23 -12.24 -18.24
CA LEU A 442 15.10 -11.63 -17.24
C LEU A 442 16.41 -11.24 -17.91
N GLN A 443 16.72 -9.94 -17.95
CA GLN A 443 18.00 -9.44 -18.47
C GLN A 443 19.11 -9.56 -17.43
N ARG A 444 18.74 -9.58 -16.15
CA ARG A 444 19.67 -9.66 -15.03
C ARG A 444 19.03 -10.39 -13.86
N LEU A 445 19.84 -11.18 -13.18
CA LEU A 445 19.47 -11.94 -11.99
C LEU A 445 20.60 -11.87 -10.98
N ASP A 446 20.33 -11.32 -9.79
CA ASP A 446 21.27 -11.32 -8.67
C ASP A 446 20.67 -12.11 -7.50
N LEU A 447 21.41 -13.11 -7.01
CA LEU A 447 20.95 -14.04 -5.97
C LEU A 447 21.79 -13.91 -4.71
N ALA A 448 21.15 -13.79 -3.55
CA ALA A 448 21.80 -13.72 -2.24
C ALA A 448 21.38 -14.89 -1.34
N PHE A 449 22.32 -15.77 -1.02
CA PHE A 449 22.10 -16.86 -0.07
C PHE A 449 22.88 -16.56 1.21
N SER A 450 22.15 -16.35 2.30
CA SER A 450 22.71 -15.84 3.56
C SER A 450 23.47 -16.88 4.38
N ARG A 451 23.38 -18.17 4.01
CA ARG A 451 23.92 -19.32 4.77
C ARG A 451 24.90 -20.19 3.99
N ASP A 452 25.16 -19.88 2.72
CA ASP A 452 26.09 -20.66 1.89
C ASP A 452 27.58 -20.34 2.18
N GLN A 453 27.84 -19.26 2.92
CA GLN A 453 29.17 -18.81 3.31
C GLN A 453 29.17 -18.21 4.73
N PRO A 454 30.35 -18.08 5.39
CA PRO A 454 30.44 -17.56 6.76
C PRO A 454 29.87 -16.13 6.93
N GLU A 455 30.12 -15.26 5.95
CA GLU A 455 29.61 -13.90 5.93
C GLU A 455 28.20 -13.83 5.34
N LYS A 456 27.24 -13.30 6.09
CA LYS A 456 25.85 -13.18 5.64
C LYS A 456 25.74 -12.22 4.45
N ARG A 457 25.33 -12.75 3.29
CA ARG A 457 25.04 -11.96 2.10
C ARG A 457 23.52 -11.86 1.91
N TYR A 458 23.01 -10.63 1.77
CA TYR A 458 21.59 -10.33 1.60
C TYR A 458 21.34 -9.46 0.37
N VAL A 459 20.08 -9.29 -0.02
CA VAL A 459 19.70 -8.52 -1.22
C VAL A 459 20.13 -7.06 -1.17
N GLN A 460 20.14 -6.42 0.00
CA GLN A 460 20.63 -5.05 0.18
C GLN A 460 22.14 -4.93 -0.11
N HIS A 461 22.92 -5.99 0.10
CA HIS A 461 24.35 -6.00 -0.28
C HIS A 461 24.50 -6.07 -1.80
N LEU A 462 23.72 -6.94 -2.46
CA LEU A 462 23.69 -7.01 -3.93
C LEU A 462 23.28 -5.68 -4.57
N LEU A 463 22.25 -5.04 -4.00
CA LEU A 463 21.76 -3.75 -4.47
C LEU A 463 22.81 -2.64 -4.31
N ARG A 464 23.55 -2.65 -3.18
CA ARG A 464 24.67 -1.73 -2.95
C ARG A 464 25.78 -1.94 -3.97
N ASP A 465 26.18 -3.19 -4.18
CA ASP A 465 27.24 -3.56 -5.15
C ASP A 465 26.83 -3.19 -6.58
N ALA A 466 25.53 -3.25 -6.90
CA ALA A 466 24.96 -2.93 -8.21
C ALA A 466 24.50 -1.48 -8.36
N GLY A 467 25.01 -0.54 -7.53
CA GLY A 467 24.50 0.83 -7.47
C GLY A 467 24.54 1.61 -8.80
N ASP A 468 25.57 1.42 -9.62
CA ASP A 468 25.67 2.09 -10.93
C ASP A 468 24.67 1.50 -11.94
N GLU A 469 24.48 0.18 -11.92
CA GLU A 469 23.45 -0.47 -12.74
C GLU A 469 22.06 -0.03 -12.32
N LEU A 470 21.79 0.06 -11.01
CA LEU A 470 20.53 0.56 -10.48
C LEU A 470 20.22 1.94 -11.06
N ARG A 471 21.18 2.87 -11.02
CA ARG A 471 21.01 4.21 -11.60
C ARG A 471 20.71 4.15 -13.10
N HIS A 472 21.46 3.33 -13.84
CA HIS A 472 21.24 3.14 -15.27
C HIS A 472 19.82 2.66 -15.60
N TRP A 473 19.29 1.68 -14.85
CA TRP A 473 17.93 1.19 -15.04
C TRP A 473 16.88 2.25 -14.69
N ILE A 474 17.07 2.96 -13.58
CA ILE A 474 16.15 4.02 -13.15
C ILE A 474 16.09 5.16 -14.18
N ASP A 475 17.25 5.55 -14.72
CA ASP A 475 17.36 6.57 -15.78
C ASP A 475 16.76 6.10 -17.10
N ALA A 476 16.83 4.80 -17.39
CA ALA A 476 16.13 4.16 -18.52
C ALA A 476 14.62 4.01 -18.32
N GLY A 477 14.05 4.54 -17.23
CA GLY A 477 12.61 4.54 -16.99
C GLY A 477 12.10 3.36 -16.17
N ALA A 478 12.97 2.56 -15.54
CA ALA A 478 12.54 1.36 -14.80
C ALA A 478 11.61 1.69 -13.62
N ALA A 479 10.70 0.77 -13.33
CA ALA A 479 9.91 0.76 -12.11
C ALA A 479 10.51 -0.23 -11.10
N LEU A 480 10.50 0.13 -9.82
CA LEU A 480 11.11 -0.56 -8.71
C LEU A 480 10.04 -1.16 -7.81
N TYR A 481 10.08 -2.48 -7.62
CA TYR A 481 9.12 -3.25 -6.83
C TYR A 481 9.85 -3.99 -5.72
N VAL A 482 9.43 -3.78 -4.47
CA VAL A 482 10.04 -4.41 -3.29
C VAL A 482 9.01 -5.25 -2.54
N CYS A 483 9.26 -6.55 -2.39
CA CYS A 483 8.40 -7.50 -1.69
C CYS A 483 9.15 -8.29 -0.61
N GLY A 484 8.53 -8.52 0.54
CA GLY A 484 9.09 -9.39 1.58
C GLY A 484 8.91 -8.82 2.99
N SER A 485 9.81 -9.19 3.90
CA SER A 485 9.68 -8.78 5.31
C SER A 485 9.92 -7.29 5.49
N LEU A 486 8.98 -6.61 6.15
CA LEU A 486 9.13 -5.21 6.53
C LEU A 486 10.29 -5.01 7.52
N GLU A 487 10.34 -5.88 8.52
CA GLU A 487 11.44 -5.91 9.49
C GLU A 487 12.70 -6.52 8.86
N GLY A 488 13.82 -5.80 8.99
CA GLY A 488 15.09 -6.12 8.35
C GLY A 488 15.12 -5.67 6.88
N MET A 489 14.68 -6.53 5.95
CA MET A 489 14.91 -6.34 4.51
C MET A 489 14.31 -5.04 3.98
N GLY A 490 13.02 -4.77 4.23
CA GLY A 490 12.35 -3.59 3.71
C GLY A 490 12.98 -2.27 4.17
N ARG A 491 13.38 -2.18 5.45
CA ARG A 491 14.08 -1.00 6.01
C ARG A 491 15.48 -0.83 5.42
N ASP A 492 16.25 -1.91 5.34
CA ASP A 492 17.62 -1.87 4.82
C ASP A 492 17.64 -1.51 3.33
N VAL A 493 16.76 -2.12 2.53
CA VAL A 493 16.63 -1.80 1.10
C VAL A 493 16.23 -0.33 0.91
N GLN A 494 15.27 0.18 1.69
CA GLN A 494 14.91 1.60 1.65
C GLN A 494 16.13 2.50 1.93
N GLN A 495 16.92 2.19 2.96
CA GLN A 495 18.11 2.98 3.31
C GLN A 495 19.17 2.94 2.20
N ILE A 496 19.41 1.78 1.60
CA ILE A 496 20.33 1.65 0.47
C ILE A 496 19.84 2.46 -0.72
N LEU A 497 18.55 2.38 -1.05
CA LEU A 497 17.97 3.14 -2.15
C LEU A 497 18.10 4.65 -1.90
N VAL A 498 17.82 5.13 -0.68
CA VAL A 498 18.00 6.54 -0.32
C VAL A 498 19.47 6.96 -0.46
N GLY A 499 20.42 6.12 -0.01
CA GLY A 499 21.85 6.39 -0.17
C GLY A 499 22.33 6.39 -1.63
N LEU A 500 21.74 5.56 -2.50
CA LEU A 500 22.16 5.42 -3.89
C LEU A 500 21.51 6.43 -4.84
N LEU A 501 20.22 6.73 -4.63
CA LEU A 501 19.39 7.55 -5.52
C LEU A 501 19.04 8.93 -4.93
N GLY A 502 19.08 9.09 -3.61
CA GLY A 502 18.59 10.27 -2.89
C GLY A 502 17.08 10.19 -2.60
N GLU A 503 16.68 10.82 -1.49
CA GLU A 503 15.29 10.82 -1.01
C GLU A 503 14.33 11.49 -2.02
N ALA A 504 14.69 12.69 -2.51
CA ALA A 504 13.88 13.41 -3.49
C ALA A 504 13.60 12.59 -4.77
N ARG A 505 14.58 11.79 -5.23
CA ARG A 505 14.41 10.96 -6.42
C ARG A 505 13.49 9.77 -6.17
N LEU A 506 13.54 9.19 -4.98
CA LEU A 506 12.61 8.12 -4.60
C LEU A 506 11.18 8.63 -4.41
N ASP A 507 11.02 9.85 -3.88
CA ASP A 507 9.72 10.51 -3.78
C ASP A 507 9.13 10.76 -5.17
N GLU A 508 9.93 11.31 -6.11
CA GLU A 508 9.53 11.45 -7.51
C GLU A 508 9.09 10.12 -8.14
N LEU A 509 9.85 9.05 -7.93
CA LEU A 509 9.50 7.72 -8.43
C LEU A 509 8.20 7.20 -7.80
N SER A 510 7.96 7.48 -6.52
CA SER A 510 6.73 7.10 -5.82
C SER A 510 5.51 7.85 -6.37
N GLU A 511 5.64 9.16 -6.57
CA GLU A 511 4.59 10.01 -7.16
C GLU A 511 4.25 9.60 -8.60
N GLN A 512 5.25 9.17 -9.36
CA GLN A 512 5.08 8.60 -10.71
C GLN A 512 4.55 7.17 -10.71
N GLY A 513 4.38 6.55 -9.54
CA GLY A 513 3.97 5.16 -9.40
C GLY A 513 5.01 4.14 -9.87
N ARG A 514 6.27 4.55 -9.96
CA ARG A 514 7.43 3.75 -10.39
C ARG A 514 8.25 3.22 -9.20
N TYR A 515 7.89 3.53 -7.97
CA TYR A 515 8.43 2.86 -6.78
C TYR A 515 7.28 2.31 -5.93
N ARG A 516 7.19 0.98 -5.83
CA ARG A 516 6.10 0.26 -5.16
C ARG A 516 6.65 -0.73 -4.14
N ARG A 517 5.95 -0.88 -3.02
CA ARG A 517 6.35 -1.79 -1.94
C ARG A 517 5.15 -2.60 -1.45
N ASP A 518 5.35 -3.90 -1.32
CA ASP A 518 4.41 -4.85 -0.70
C ASP A 518 5.18 -5.59 0.42
N LEU A 519 5.22 -4.94 1.58
CA LEU A 519 6.00 -5.38 2.74
C LEU A 519 5.06 -5.72 3.89
N TYR A 520 5.34 -6.82 4.59
CA TYR A 520 4.52 -7.37 5.67
C TYR A 520 5.31 -7.78 6.90
#